data_AF-A0A439SD03-F1
#
_entry.id   AF-A0A439SD03-F1
#
_cell.length_a   1.000
_cell.length_b   1.000
_cell.length_c   1.000
_cell.angle_alpha   90.00
_cell.angle_beta   90.00
_cell.angle_gamma   90.00
#
_symmetry.space_group_name_H-M   'P 1'
#
loop_
_entity.id
_entity.type
_entity.pdbx_description
1 polymer ?
#
loop_
_entity_poly.entity_id
_entity_poly.type
_entity_poly.pdbx_seq_one_letter_code
_entity_poly.pdbx_strand_id
1 'polypeptide(L)'
;MEKVTIIGVDLAKNVFQLHGAAADGSVVFRKKLSRLQFCKFMASQPACVVAMEACGSSHYWARQMARLGHEPRLIAPAYVKPFVKRQKMGWLPPSPDGIAMCQG
;
A
#
# COMPACT_ATOMS: atom_id res chain seq x y z
N MET A 1 11.13 -10.96 -14.15
CA MET A 1 9.81 -10.95 -13.50
C MET A 1 9.89 -9.95 -12.37
N GLU A 2 9.27 -8.79 -12.52
CA GLU A 2 9.36 -7.73 -11.50
C GLU A 2 8.65 -8.17 -10.23
N LYS A 3 9.41 -8.31 -9.14
CA LYS A 3 8.89 -8.75 -7.86
C LYS A 3 8.18 -7.58 -7.18
N VAL A 4 6.88 -7.73 -6.97
CA VAL A 4 6.08 -6.75 -6.25
C VAL A 4 6.50 -6.80 -4.78
N THR A 5 7.03 -5.68 -4.28
CA THR A 5 7.47 -5.54 -2.89
C THR A 5 6.49 -4.75 -2.05
N ILE A 6 5.71 -3.87 -2.70
CA ILE A 6 4.77 -2.96 -2.03
C ILE A 6 3.46 -2.92 -2.83
N ILE A 7 2.34 -3.01 -2.13
CA ILE A 7 1.00 -2.89 -2.72
C ILE A 7 0.23 -1.77 -2.02
N GLY A 8 0.04 -0.66 -2.76
CA GLY A 8 -0.92 0.41 -2.48
C GLY A 8 -2.36 -0.07 -2.58
N VAL A 9 -3.19 0.21 -1.57
CA VAL A 9 -4.61 -0.14 -1.53
C VAL A 9 -5.43 1.07 -1.10
N ASP A 10 -6.30 1.53 -2.00
CA ASP A 10 -7.36 2.49 -1.69
C ASP A 10 -8.66 1.71 -1.40
N LEU A 11 -9.16 1.85 -0.17
CA LEU A 11 -10.32 1.15 0.36
C LEU A 11 -11.58 2.00 0.16
N ALA A 12 -12.23 1.90 -1.00
CA ALA A 12 -13.57 2.44 -1.21
C ALA A 12 -14.68 1.41 -0.92
N LYS A 13 -15.93 1.87 -0.71
CA LYS A 13 -17.05 1.03 -0.21
C LYS A 13 -17.23 -0.30 -0.96
N ASN A 14 -17.13 -0.29 -2.30
CA ASN A 14 -17.49 -1.44 -3.14
C ASN A 14 -16.35 -1.97 -4.01
N VAL A 15 -15.33 -1.15 -4.29
CA VAL A 15 -14.22 -1.48 -5.20
C VAL A 15 -12.93 -0.97 -4.60
N PHE A 16 -11.93 -1.83 -4.49
CA PHE A 16 -10.60 -1.45 -4.02
C PHE A 16 -9.68 -1.20 -5.21
N GLN A 17 -8.90 -0.12 -5.15
CA GLN A 17 -7.85 0.15 -6.13
C GLN A 17 -6.54 -0.38 -5.58
N LEU A 18 -5.90 -1.26 -6.34
CA LEU A 18 -4.58 -1.79 -6.01
C LEU A 18 -3.53 -1.22 -6.93
N HIS A 19 -2.39 -0.88 -6.35
CA HIS A 19 -1.21 -0.40 -7.04
C HIS A 19 0.01 -1.19 -6.58
N GLY A 20 0.45 -2.15 -7.38
CA GLY A 20 1.65 -2.93 -7.10
C GLY A 20 2.89 -2.22 -7.64
N ALA A 21 3.91 -2.10 -6.80
CA ALA A 21 5.20 -1.56 -7.17
C ALA A 21 6.35 -2.50 -6.80
N ALA A 22 7.42 -2.43 -7.58
CA ALA A 22 8.68 -3.09 -7.27
C ALA A 22 9.52 -2.25 -6.29
N ALA A 23 10.68 -2.79 -5.89
CA ALA A 23 11.54 -2.17 -4.88
C ALA A 23 12.07 -0.78 -5.29
N ASP A 24 12.23 -0.55 -6.59
CA ASP A 24 12.65 0.72 -7.18
C ASP A 24 11.50 1.74 -7.32
N GLY A 25 10.28 1.36 -6.94
CA GLY A 25 9.07 2.16 -7.07
C GLY A 25 8.44 2.13 -8.45
N SER A 26 8.96 1.32 -9.39
CA SER A 26 8.33 1.10 -10.69
C SER A 26 6.98 0.42 -10.52
N VAL A 27 6.03 0.81 -11.37
CA VAL A 27 4.66 0.30 -11.30
C VAL A 27 4.59 -1.03 -12.03
N VAL A 28 4.36 -2.10 -11.28
CA VAL A 28 4.21 -3.45 -11.85
C VAL A 28 2.78 -3.69 -12.30
N PHE A 29 1.78 -3.23 -11.53
CA PHE A 29 0.38 -3.35 -11.92
C PHE A 29 -0.55 -2.32 -11.27
N ARG A 30 -1.70 -2.10 -11.91
CA ARG A 30 -2.87 -1.38 -11.37
C ARG A 30 -4.12 -2.23 -11.58
N LYS A 31 -4.89 -2.49 -10.53
CA LYS A 31 -6.10 -3.33 -10.62
C LYS A 31 -7.24 -2.78 -9.77
N LYS A 32 -8.47 -2.99 -10.25
CA LYS A 32 -9.72 -2.72 -9.52
C LYS A 32 -10.31 -4.05 -9.10
N LEU A 33 -10.46 -4.28 -7.80
CA LEU A 33 -10.96 -5.55 -7.27
C LEU A 33 -12.17 -5.32 -6.37
N SER A 34 -13.15 -6.22 -6.41
CA SER A 34 -14.15 -6.28 -5.35
C SER A 34 -13.54 -6.77 -4.04
N ARG A 35 -14.24 -6.59 -2.91
CA ARG A 35 -13.78 -7.09 -1.59
C ARG A 35 -13.43 -8.58 -1.61
N LEU A 36 -14.24 -9.39 -2.30
CA LEU A 36 -14.01 -10.83 -2.41
C LEU A 36 -12.78 -11.16 -3.26
N GLN A 37 -12.62 -10.44 -4.38
CA GLN A 37 -11.45 -10.62 -5.26
C GLN A 37 -10.17 -10.15 -4.58
N PHE A 38 -10.24 -9.11 -3.75
CA PHE A 38 -9.10 -8.59 -3.00
C PHE A 38 -8.48 -9.66 -2.09
N CYS A 39 -9.29 -10.34 -1.26
CA CYS A 39 -8.79 -11.42 -0.41
C CYS A 39 -8.09 -12.52 -1.21
N LYS A 40 -8.73 -12.97 -2.30
CA LYS A 40 -8.19 -14.03 -3.17
C LYS A 40 -6.89 -13.60 -3.84
N PHE A 41 -6.83 -12.35 -4.28
CA PHE A 41 -5.65 -11.79 -4.92
C PHE A 41 -4.49 -11.68 -3.94
N MET A 42 -4.72 -11.14 -2.74
CA MET A 42 -3.66 -11.00 -1.74
C MET A 42 -3.14 -12.36 -1.28
N ALA A 43 -4.02 -13.36 -1.10
CA ALA A 43 -3.61 -14.71 -0.77
C ALA A 43 -2.74 -15.40 -1.83
N SER A 44 -2.78 -14.95 -3.09
CA SER A 44 -1.88 -15.46 -4.14
C SER A 44 -0.60 -14.65 -4.30
N GLN A 45 -0.47 -13.51 -3.62
CA GLN A 45 0.75 -12.73 -3.63
C GLN A 45 1.75 -13.25 -2.60
N PRO A 46 3.06 -13.17 -2.89
CA PRO A 46 4.07 -13.37 -1.87
C PRO A 46 3.94 -12.31 -0.76
N ALA A 47 4.51 -12.61 0.42
CA ALA A 47 4.61 -11.65 1.52
C ALA A 47 5.23 -10.33 1.02
N CYS A 48 4.54 -9.22 1.30
CA CYS A 48 4.89 -7.88 0.84
C CYS A 48 4.30 -6.83 1.78
N VAL A 49 4.74 -5.59 1.63
CA VAL A 49 4.19 -4.46 2.39
C VAL A 49 2.86 -4.04 1.79
N VAL A 50 1.80 -3.99 2.61
CA VAL A 50 0.46 -3.59 2.18
C VAL A 50 0.11 -2.24 2.76
N ALA A 51 0.08 -1.28 1.87
CA ALA A 51 -0.14 0.12 2.11
C ALA A 51 -1.63 0.47 2.05
N MET A 52 -2.24 0.89 3.16
CA MET A 52 -3.66 1.26 3.15
C MET A 52 -3.87 2.64 3.75
N GLU A 53 -4.71 3.45 3.11
CA GLU A 53 -5.23 4.65 3.75
C GLU A 53 -6.07 4.28 4.99
N ALA A 54 -5.81 4.96 6.09
CA ALA A 54 -6.54 4.79 7.33
C ALA A 54 -7.97 5.33 7.15
N CYS A 55 -8.91 4.40 7.02
CA CYS A 55 -10.36 4.64 7.00
C CYS A 55 -11.06 3.75 8.03
N GLY A 56 -12.37 3.92 8.20
CA GLY A 56 -13.15 3.13 9.18
C GLY A 56 -13.09 1.60 9.00
N SER A 57 -12.70 1.11 7.81
CA SER A 57 -12.52 -0.33 7.55
C SER A 57 -11.06 -0.79 7.50
N SER A 58 -10.10 0.13 7.57
CA SER A 58 -8.67 -0.15 7.33
C SER A 58 -8.07 -1.10 8.36
N HIS A 59 -8.42 -0.96 9.65
CA HIS A 59 -7.96 -1.85 10.71
C HIS A 59 -8.43 -3.30 10.53
N TYR A 60 -9.65 -3.51 10.04
CA TYR A 60 -10.14 -4.84 9.72
C TYR A 60 -9.26 -5.48 8.64
N TRP A 61 -8.98 -4.73 7.58
CA TRP A 61 -8.16 -5.21 6.47
C TRP A 61 -6.70 -5.42 6.85
N ALA A 62 -6.11 -4.54 7.67
CA ALA A 62 -4.77 -4.75 8.21
C ALA A 62 -4.65 -6.11 8.91
N ARG A 63 -5.62 -6.48 9.76
CA ARG A 63 -5.61 -7.80 10.40
C ARG A 63 -5.73 -8.95 9.40
N GLN A 64 -6.54 -8.81 8.34
CA GLN A 64 -6.63 -9.84 7.30
C GLN A 64 -5.31 -9.99 6.55
N MET A 65 -4.66 -8.87 6.20
CA MET A 65 -3.38 -8.89 5.48
C MET A 65 -2.27 -9.50 6.33
N ALA A 66 -2.21 -9.17 7.63
CA ALA A 66 -1.28 -9.78 8.58
C ALA A 66 -1.48 -11.31 8.69
N ARG A 67 -2.73 -11.79 8.68
CA ARG A 67 -3.04 -13.24 8.69
C ARG A 67 -2.58 -13.97 7.44
N LEU A 68 -2.51 -13.28 6.30
CA LEU A 68 -1.97 -13.82 5.05
C LEU A 68 -0.43 -13.73 4.98
N GLY A 69 0.23 -13.20 6.02
CA GLY A 69 1.69 -13.06 6.08
C GLY A 69 2.22 -11.78 5.44
N HIS A 70 1.36 -10.81 5.14
CA HIS A 70 1.78 -9.49 4.67
C HIS A 70 2.08 -8.54 5.84
N GLU A 71 2.81 -7.46 5.56
CA GLU A 71 3.08 -6.40 6.52
C GLU A 71 2.15 -5.19 6.25
N PRO A 72 1.00 -5.08 6.93
CA PRO A 72 0.09 -3.95 6.72
C PRO A 72 0.64 -2.66 7.33
N ARG A 73 0.58 -1.57 6.57
CA ARG A 73 0.90 -0.21 7.03
C ARG A 73 -0.30 0.71 6.78
N LEU A 74 -0.88 1.22 7.86
CA LEU A 74 -1.98 2.18 7.82
C LEU A 74 -1.42 3.60 7.76
N ILE A 75 -1.76 4.35 6.73
CA ILE A 75 -1.29 5.72 6.50
C ILE A 75 -2.45 6.68 6.74
N ALA A 76 -2.25 7.70 7.56
CA ALA A 76 -3.28 8.71 7.75
C ALA A 76 -3.57 9.46 6.43
N PRO A 77 -4.83 9.76 6.10
CA PRO A 77 -5.26 10.46 4.87
C PRO A 77 -4.44 11.72 4.52
N ALA A 78 -3.97 12.45 5.53
CA ALA A 78 -3.15 13.64 5.39
C ALA A 78 -1.81 13.38 4.66
N TYR A 79 -1.24 12.18 4.81
CA TYR A 79 0.03 11.80 4.20
C TYR A 79 -0.13 11.16 2.81
N VAL A 80 -1.34 10.82 2.39
CA VAL A 80 -1.58 10.17 1.08
C VAL A 80 -1.73 11.20 -0.05
N LYS A 81 -2.32 12.37 0.23
CA LYS A 81 -2.58 13.44 -0.76
C LYS A 81 -1.31 14.04 -1.41
N PRO A 82 -0.18 14.24 -0.70
CA PRO A 82 1.05 14.72 -1.34
C PRO A 82 1.78 13.64 -2.15
N PHE A 83 1.64 12.37 -1.76
CA PHE A 83 2.42 11.25 -2.32
C PHE A 83 1.92 10.76 -3.68
N VAL A 84 0.62 10.87 -3.97
CA VAL A 84 0.04 10.46 -5.27
C VAL A 84 0.50 11.36 -6.43
N LYS A 85 0.94 12.59 -6.14
CA LYS A 85 1.34 13.58 -7.16
C LYS A 85 2.82 13.54 -7.54
N ARG A 86 3.67 12.84 -6.78
CA ARG A 86 5.12 12.73 -7.06
C ARG A 86 5.45 11.25 -7.27
N GLN A 87 5.78 10.87 -8.50
CA GLN A 87 6.19 9.53 -8.93
C GLN A 87 7.52 9.07 -8.27
N LYS A 88 7.56 8.96 -6.95
CA LYS A 88 8.64 8.33 -6.21
C LYS A 88 8.04 7.73 -4.94
N MET A 89 8.01 6.41 -4.89
CA MET A 89 7.58 5.63 -3.72
C MET A 89 8.57 5.87 -2.57
N GLY A 90 8.40 6.96 -1.83
CA GLY A 90 9.05 7.18 -0.52
C GLY A 90 8.37 6.31 0.54
N TRP A 91 8.50 4.99 0.41
CA TRP A 91 7.93 3.99 1.32
C TRP A 91 8.90 3.57 2.43
N LEU A 92 10.16 4.01 2.34
CA LEU A 92 11.09 3.93 3.45
C LEU A 92 10.69 5.00 4.48
N PRO A 93 10.56 4.63 5.76
CA PRO A 93 10.41 5.65 6.80
C PRO A 93 11.61 6.61 6.69
N PRO A 94 11.43 7.93 6.90
CA PRO A 94 12.57 8.76 7.27
C PRO A 94 13.23 8.12 8.50
N SER A 95 14.56 8.23 8.62
CA SER A 95 15.29 7.70 9.79
C SER A 95 14.56 8.08 11.10
N PRO A 96 14.71 7.28 12.18
CA PRO A 96 14.01 7.52 13.45
C PRO A 96 14.18 8.94 14.04
N ASP A 97 15.06 9.76 13.47
CA ASP A 97 15.37 11.13 13.87
C ASP A 97 14.37 12.18 13.37
N GLY A 98 13.37 11.80 12.57
CA GLY A 98 12.23 12.70 12.25
C GLY A 98 12.59 13.96 11.47
N ILE A 99 13.75 14.02 10.80
CA ILE A 99 14.13 15.15 9.96
C ILE A 99 13.51 14.97 8.58
N ALA A 100 12.46 15.75 8.32
CA ALA A 100 11.99 16.06 6.98
C ALA A 100 13.09 16.83 6.23
N MET A 101 13.84 16.17 5.37
CA MET A 101 14.71 16.85 4.40
C MET A 101 13.84 17.43 3.28
N CYS A 102 13.32 18.64 3.51
CA CYS A 102 13.09 19.60 2.43
C CYS A 102 14.45 20.15 2.00
N GLN A 103 14.99 19.77 0.83
CA GLN A 103 15.87 20.64 0.03
C GLN A 103 15.77 20.26 -1.46
N GLY A 104 15.55 21.26 -2.32
CA GLY A 104 15.67 21.20 -3.78
C GLY A 104 14.36 21.20 -4.55
#